data_AF-A0A7J9S6N1-F1
#
_entry.id   AF-A0A7J9S6N1-F1
#
_cell.length_a   1.000
_cell.length_b   1.000
_cell.length_c   1.000
_cell.angle_alpha   90.00
_cell.angle_beta   90.00
_cell.angle_gamma   90.00
#
_symmetry.space_group_name_H-M   'P 1'
#
loop_
_entity.id
_entity.type
_entity.pdbx_description
1 polymer ?
#
loop_
_entity_poly.entity_id
_entity_poly.type
_entity_poly.pdbx_seq_one_letter_code
_entity_poly.pdbx_strand_id
1 'polypeptide(L)'
;MDIVSVLVDNAFSILIVIIQFLLYRKLENNKKEFQKELDKHNIEYSEIQMKKIEKFNELIQCYLDLLNTSKNNKNLSDEKLKELGEKYNELKPYLFIYSSDETVKEFNKHTKTMSKPGNTNYETLGAFADLIIALRKDAGYDGTKLHKDDLLEMMLKPGELEKCKLDHKLKKAA
;
A
#
# COMPACT_ATOMS: atom_id res chain seq x y z
N MET A 1 27.82 -44.81 56.06
CA MET A 1 27.24 -43.78 55.17
C MET A 1 27.13 -42.52 56.00
N ASP A 2 27.97 -41.53 55.71
CA ASP A 2 28.03 -40.31 56.53
C ASP A 2 26.80 -39.45 56.30
N ILE A 3 26.06 -39.18 57.37
CA ILE A 3 24.85 -38.34 57.39
C ILE A 3 25.12 -36.96 56.73
N VAL A 4 26.35 -36.49 56.84
CA VAL A 4 26.83 -35.25 56.23
C VAL A 4 26.82 -35.31 54.70
N SER A 5 27.21 -36.43 54.09
CA SER A 5 27.21 -36.56 52.61
C SER A 5 25.78 -36.55 52.07
N VAL A 6 24.85 -37.25 52.73
CA VAL A 6 23.44 -37.30 52.34
C VAL A 6 22.77 -35.92 52.45
N LEU A 7 23.13 -35.14 53.48
CA LEU A 7 22.66 -33.75 53.63
C LEU A 7 23.19 -32.82 52.54
N VAL A 8 24.46 -32.96 52.15
CA VAL A 8 25.08 -32.15 51.10
C VAL A 8 24.48 -32.46 49.72
N ASP A 9 24.26 -33.75 49.41
CA ASP A 9 23.67 -34.17 48.13
C ASP A 9 22.20 -33.71 48.00
N ASN A 10 21.44 -33.74 49.10
CA ASN A 10 20.08 -33.21 49.14
C ASN A 10 20.07 -31.68 48.97
N ALA A 11 20.98 -30.96 49.63
CA ALA A 11 21.08 -29.50 49.49
C ALA A 11 21.45 -29.10 48.05
N PHE A 12 22.34 -29.85 47.39
CA PHE A 12 22.72 -29.63 46.01
C PHE A 12 21.56 -29.89 45.04
N SER A 13 20.80 -30.96 45.27
CA SER A 13 19.60 -31.28 44.48
C SER A 13 18.53 -30.20 44.59
N ILE A 14 18.29 -29.68 45.81
CA ILE A 14 17.36 -28.57 46.03
C ILE A 14 17.83 -27.30 45.29
N LEU A 15 19.12 -26.99 45.36
CA LEU A 15 19.69 -25.84 44.67
C LEU A 15 19.51 -25.94 43.15
N ILE A 16 19.73 -27.12 42.56
CA ILE A 16 19.50 -27.35 41.12
C ILE A 16 18.04 -27.09 40.75
N VAL A 17 17.09 -27.62 41.53
CA VAL A 17 15.66 -27.42 41.27
C VAL A 17 15.28 -25.94 41.36
N ILE A 18 15.82 -25.20 42.33
CA ILE A 18 15.59 -23.76 42.45
C ILE A 18 16.16 -23.02 41.23
N ILE A 19 17.37 -23.35 40.80
CA ILE A 19 17.98 -22.73 39.61
C ILE A 19 17.15 -23.03 38.36
N GLN A 20 16.73 -24.28 38.15
CA GLN A 20 15.86 -24.67 37.03
C GLN A 20 14.53 -23.90 37.05
N PHE A 21 13.92 -23.75 38.23
CA PHE A 21 12.69 -22.98 38.39
C PHE A 21 12.90 -21.49 38.05
N LEU A 22 13.98 -20.88 38.52
CA LEU A 22 14.31 -19.48 38.22
C LEU A 22 14.58 -19.27 36.72
N LEU A 23 15.29 -20.20 36.09
CA LEU A 23 15.54 -20.18 34.65
C LEU A 23 14.24 -20.31 33.86
N TYR A 24 13.37 -21.26 34.21
CA TYR A 24 12.08 -21.46 33.56
C TYR A 24 11.20 -20.20 33.67
N ARG A 25 11.12 -19.61 34.86
CA ARG A 25 10.37 -18.37 35.09
C ARG A 25 10.92 -17.19 34.27
N LYS A 26 12.25 -17.06 34.16
CA LYS A 26 12.87 -16.04 33.32
C LYS A 26 12.55 -16.25 31.84
N LEU A 27 12.61 -17.50 31.36
CA LEU A 27 12.27 -17.87 29.99
C LEU A 27 10.81 -17.52 29.64
N GLU A 28 9.89 -17.81 30.56
CA GLU A 28 8.47 -17.52 30.37
C GLU A 28 8.18 -16.00 30.37
N ASN A 29 8.87 -15.25 31.23
CA ASN A 29 8.77 -13.79 31.23
C ASN A 29 9.28 -13.19 29.93
N ASN A 30 10.46 -13.61 29.45
CA ASN A 30 11.00 -13.14 28.18
C ASN A 30 10.05 -13.45 27.02
N LYS A 31 9.46 -14.66 26.99
CA LYS A 31 8.48 -15.03 25.96
C LYS A 31 7.25 -14.10 25.99
N LYS A 32 6.76 -13.76 27.18
CA LYS A 32 5.63 -12.82 27.34
C LYS A 32 5.99 -11.41 26.89
N GLU A 33 7.21 -10.95 27.16
CA GLU A 33 7.69 -9.65 26.69
C GLU A 33 7.80 -9.60 25.17
N PHE A 34 8.44 -10.60 24.54
CA PHE A 34 8.50 -10.70 23.08
C PHE A 34 7.13 -10.76 22.43
N GLN A 35 6.18 -11.50 23.01
CA GLN A 35 4.83 -11.55 22.48
C GLN A 35 4.14 -10.18 22.56
N LYS A 36 4.29 -9.45 23.67
CA LYS A 36 3.74 -8.10 23.81
C LYS A 36 4.35 -7.11 22.82
N GLU A 37 5.66 -7.18 22.59
CA GLU A 37 6.34 -6.34 21.60
C GLU A 37 5.85 -6.65 20.19
N LEU A 38 5.69 -7.93 19.86
CA LEU A 38 5.18 -8.38 18.56
C LEU A 38 3.74 -7.94 18.34
N ASP A 39 2.87 -8.08 19.35
CA ASP A 39 1.48 -7.63 19.29
C ASP A 39 1.41 -6.11 19.12
N LYS A 40 2.24 -5.35 19.86
CA LYS A 40 2.33 -3.89 19.72
C LYS A 40 2.77 -3.49 18.31
N HIS A 41 3.82 -4.11 17.78
CA HIS A 41 4.30 -3.85 16.43
C HIS A 41 3.24 -4.19 15.37
N ASN A 42 2.51 -5.29 15.55
CA ASN A 42 1.42 -5.67 14.64
C ASN A 42 0.27 -4.67 14.65
N ILE A 43 -0.07 -4.12 15.82
CA ILE A 43 -1.09 -3.08 15.95
C ILE A 43 -0.63 -1.80 15.22
N GLU A 44 0.58 -1.33 15.52
CA GLU A 44 1.15 -0.13 14.88
C GLU A 44 1.23 -0.29 13.35
N TYR A 45 1.70 -1.45 12.88
CA TYR A 45 1.75 -1.78 11.46
C TYR A 45 0.35 -1.79 10.82
N SER A 46 -0.63 -2.40 11.48
CA SER A 46 -2.02 -2.43 11.00
C SER A 46 -2.62 -1.03 10.88
N GLU A 47 -2.39 -0.16 11.88
CA GLU A 47 -2.85 1.23 11.85
C GLU A 47 -2.23 2.02 10.69
N ILE A 48 -0.93 1.84 10.43
CA ILE A 48 -0.25 2.48 9.30
C ILE A 48 -0.82 1.97 7.97
N GLN A 49 -1.03 0.66 7.84
CA GLN A 49 -1.60 0.07 6.64
C GLN A 49 -3.03 0.56 6.38
N MET A 50 -3.86 0.67 7.42
CA MET A 50 -5.22 1.23 7.29
C MET A 50 -5.18 2.67 6.79
N LYS A 51 -4.34 3.54 7.39
CA LYS A 51 -4.17 4.94 6.94
C LYS A 51 -3.66 5.03 5.51
N LYS A 52 -2.73 4.16 5.11
CA LYS A 52 -2.21 4.07 3.75
C LYS A 52 -3.32 3.76 2.76
N ILE A 53 -4.10 2.70 3.01
CA ILE A 53 -5.22 2.28 2.17
C ILE A 53 -6.30 3.37 2.10
N GLU A 54 -6.59 4.03 3.22
CA GLU A 54 -7.54 5.16 3.26
C GLU A 54 -7.10 6.29 2.32
N LYS A 55 -5.82 6.72 2.40
CA LYS A 55 -5.30 7.78 1.53
C LYS A 55 -5.22 7.36 0.07
N PHE A 56 -4.94 6.10 -0.21
CA PHE A 56 -4.99 5.57 -1.57
C PHE A 56 -6.41 5.61 -2.14
N ASN A 57 -7.42 5.23 -1.34
CA ASN A 57 -8.81 5.32 -1.75
C ASN A 57 -9.24 6.76 -2.01
N GLU A 58 -8.83 7.72 -1.18
CA GLU A 58 -9.09 9.15 -1.40
C GLU A 58 -8.52 9.65 -2.74
N LEU A 59 -7.29 9.21 -3.09
CA LEU A 59 -6.64 9.53 -4.37
C LEU A 59 -7.41 8.95 -5.55
N ILE A 60 -7.79 7.67 -5.46
CA ILE A 60 -8.51 6.96 -6.51
C ILE A 60 -9.88 7.62 -6.74
N GLN A 61 -10.62 7.91 -5.68
CA GLN A 61 -11.91 8.58 -5.78
C GLN A 61 -11.80 9.96 -6.40
N CYS A 62 -10.81 10.76 -5.98
CA CYS A 62 -10.54 12.08 -6.58
C CYS A 62 -10.32 11.97 -8.09
N TYR A 63 -9.62 10.93 -8.55
CA TYR A 63 -9.39 10.72 -9.98
C TYR A 63 -10.64 10.22 -10.72
N LEU A 64 -11.42 9.32 -10.12
CA LEU A 64 -12.68 8.85 -10.70
C LEU A 64 -13.71 9.98 -10.84
N ASP A 65 -13.77 10.89 -9.88
CA ASP A 65 -14.63 12.08 -9.93
C ASP A 65 -14.26 12.99 -11.12
N LEU A 66 -12.96 13.18 -11.36
CA LEU A 66 -12.44 13.92 -12.52
C LEU A 66 -12.77 13.21 -13.85
N LEU A 67 -12.68 11.89 -13.91
CA LEU A 67 -13.00 11.12 -15.12
C LEU A 67 -14.50 11.11 -15.43
N ASN A 68 -15.34 10.92 -14.41
CA ASN A 68 -16.80 10.80 -14.58
C ASN A 68 -17.45 12.11 -15.03
N THR A 69 -16.85 13.25 -14.68
CA THR A 69 -17.32 14.57 -15.12
C THR A 69 -17.01 14.83 -16.58
N SER A 70 -15.84 14.39 -17.06
CA SER A 70 -15.53 14.39 -18.49
C SER A 70 -16.47 13.50 -19.31
N LYS A 71 -16.81 12.29 -18.82
CA LYS A 71 -17.69 11.34 -19.55
C LYS A 71 -19.15 11.79 -19.67
N ASN A 72 -19.67 12.53 -18.69
CA ASN A 72 -21.10 12.86 -18.61
C ASN A 72 -21.47 14.22 -19.21
N ASN A 73 -20.51 14.95 -19.83
CA ASN A 73 -20.70 16.34 -20.27
C ASN A 73 -21.30 17.25 -19.18
N LYS A 74 -21.12 16.88 -17.90
CA LYS A 74 -21.49 17.71 -16.77
C LYS A 74 -20.31 18.63 -16.53
N ASN A 75 -20.43 19.88 -16.93
CA ASN A 75 -19.48 20.91 -16.53
C ASN A 75 -19.52 20.98 -15.00
N LEU A 76 -18.43 20.56 -14.35
CA LEU A 76 -18.21 20.92 -12.96
C LEU A 76 -18.17 22.45 -12.87
N SER A 77 -18.68 23.01 -11.77
CA SER A 77 -18.38 24.41 -11.48
C SER A 77 -16.86 24.56 -11.35
N ASP A 78 -16.34 25.73 -11.73
CA ASP A 78 -14.92 26.06 -11.55
C ASP A 78 -14.48 25.87 -10.09
N GLU A 79 -15.41 26.10 -9.17
CA GLU A 79 -15.24 25.88 -7.72
C GLU A 79 -15.02 24.40 -7.38
N LYS A 80 -15.76 23.48 -8.00
CA LYS A 80 -15.60 22.04 -7.78
C LYS A 80 -14.33 21.48 -8.42
N LEU A 81 -13.93 22.01 -9.57
CA LEU A 81 -12.64 21.68 -10.20
C LEU A 81 -11.46 22.15 -9.32
N LYS A 82 -11.58 23.34 -8.75
CA LYS A 82 -10.59 23.88 -7.81
C LYS A 82 -10.49 23.01 -6.56
N GLU A 83 -11.62 22.64 -5.95
CA GLU A 83 -11.68 21.75 -4.78
C GLU A 83 -11.00 20.40 -5.06
N LEU A 84 -11.29 19.77 -6.19
CA LEU A 84 -10.64 18.51 -6.59
C LEU A 84 -9.14 18.69 -6.84
N GLY A 85 -8.72 19.82 -7.42
CA GLY A 85 -7.32 20.14 -7.63
C GLY A 85 -6.55 20.35 -6.32
N GLU A 86 -7.15 21.05 -5.36
CA GLU A 86 -6.61 21.23 -4.00
C GLU A 86 -6.48 19.89 -3.29
N LYS A 87 -7.53 19.06 -3.30
CA LYS A 87 -7.51 17.71 -2.73
C LYS A 87 -6.43 16.83 -3.36
N TYR A 88 -6.29 16.87 -4.69
CA TYR A 88 -5.23 16.13 -5.37
C TYR A 88 -3.83 16.59 -4.94
N ASN A 89 -3.63 17.89 -4.73
CA ASN A 89 -2.36 18.44 -4.25
C ASN A 89 -2.07 18.06 -2.80
N GLU A 90 -3.09 18.05 -1.94
CA GLU A 90 -2.98 17.62 -0.54
C GLU A 90 -2.58 16.16 -0.41
N LEU A 91 -2.98 15.29 -1.34
CA LEU A 91 -2.66 13.87 -1.32
C LEU A 91 -1.23 13.53 -1.77
N LYS A 92 -0.55 14.44 -2.48
CA LYS A 92 0.83 14.21 -2.99
C LYS A 92 1.85 13.90 -1.89
N PRO A 93 1.94 14.67 -0.78
CA PRO A 93 2.90 14.39 0.28
C PRO A 93 2.60 13.07 1.00
N TYR A 94 1.32 12.73 1.20
CA TYR A 94 0.94 11.44 1.78
C TYR A 94 1.39 10.29 0.90
N LEU A 95 1.16 10.39 -0.41
CA LEU A 95 1.62 9.37 -1.34
C LEU A 95 3.15 9.22 -1.30
N PHE A 96 3.89 10.32 -1.21
CA PHE A 96 5.35 10.27 -1.10
C PHE A 96 5.84 9.60 0.19
N ILE A 97 5.15 9.81 1.32
CA ILE A 97 5.56 9.25 2.62
C ILE A 97 5.21 7.77 2.74
N TYR A 98 4.02 7.37 2.28
CA TYR A 98 3.46 6.05 2.59
C TYR A 98 3.60 5.02 1.47
N SER A 99 4.06 5.41 0.28
CA SER A 99 4.15 4.52 -0.89
C SER A 99 5.57 4.07 -1.19
N SER A 100 5.71 2.99 -1.95
CA SER A 100 7.01 2.55 -2.44
C SER A 100 7.56 3.49 -3.53
N ASP A 101 8.87 3.39 -3.76
CA ASP A 101 9.56 4.11 -4.83
C ASP A 101 8.93 3.86 -6.21
N GLU A 102 8.43 2.64 -6.45
CA GLU A 102 7.75 2.28 -7.70
C GLU A 102 6.47 3.10 -7.87
N THR A 103 5.62 3.14 -6.84
CA THR A 103 4.39 3.93 -6.84
C THR A 103 4.65 5.42 -7.02
N VAL A 104 5.66 5.98 -6.36
CA VAL A 104 6.02 7.40 -6.51
C VAL A 104 6.48 7.71 -7.94
N LYS A 105 7.23 6.81 -8.57
CA LYS A 105 7.64 6.96 -9.98
C LYS A 105 6.45 6.91 -10.93
N GLU A 106 5.54 5.95 -10.76
CA GLU A 106 4.32 5.85 -11.57
C GLU A 106 3.39 7.05 -11.37
N PHE A 107 3.30 7.57 -10.15
CA PHE A 107 2.55 8.81 -9.88
C PHE A 107 3.12 10.00 -10.64
N ASN A 108 4.44 10.21 -10.56
CA ASN A 108 5.10 11.30 -11.27
C ASN A 108 4.94 11.17 -12.80
N LYS A 109 5.00 9.94 -13.33
CA LYS A 109 4.73 9.66 -14.74
C LYS A 109 3.29 10.02 -15.09
N HIS A 110 2.33 9.61 -14.27
CA HIS A 110 0.92 9.94 -14.44
C HIS A 110 0.65 11.46 -14.45
N THR A 111 1.19 12.20 -13.48
CA THR A 111 1.07 13.68 -13.45
C THR A 111 1.69 14.32 -14.69
N LYS A 112 2.88 13.86 -15.11
CA LYS A 112 3.52 14.35 -16.35
C LYS A 112 2.68 14.06 -17.58
N THR A 113 2.02 12.90 -17.66
CA THR A 113 1.16 12.57 -18.79
C THR A 113 -0.10 13.44 -18.85
N MET A 114 -0.65 13.82 -17.70
CA MET A 114 -1.81 14.72 -17.62
C MET A 114 -1.48 16.15 -18.06
N SER A 115 -0.27 16.63 -17.76
CA SER A 115 0.14 18.01 -18.08
C SER A 115 0.75 18.19 -19.47
N LYS A 116 1.08 17.11 -20.19
CA LYS A 116 1.78 17.20 -21.49
C LYS A 116 0.79 17.32 -22.65
N PRO A 117 0.82 18.42 -23.42
CA PRO A 117 -0.01 18.56 -24.62
C PRO A 117 0.33 17.48 -25.66
N GLY A 118 -0.70 17.00 -26.38
CA GLY A 118 -0.55 16.05 -27.48
C GLY A 118 -0.62 14.56 -27.09
N ASN A 119 -0.55 14.24 -25.80
CA ASN A 119 -0.72 12.87 -25.31
C ASN A 119 -2.09 12.30 -25.71
N THR A 120 -2.08 11.00 -25.98
CA THR A 120 -3.28 10.22 -26.30
C THR A 120 -4.03 9.82 -25.03
N ASN A 121 -5.33 9.59 -25.16
CA ASN A 121 -6.13 9.05 -24.05
C ASN A 121 -5.55 7.73 -23.52
N TYR A 122 -4.99 6.89 -24.41
CA TYR A 122 -4.32 5.64 -24.02
C TYR A 122 -3.09 5.88 -23.14
N GLU A 123 -2.27 6.90 -23.41
CA GLU A 123 -1.11 7.23 -22.58
C GLU A 123 -1.52 7.74 -21.20
N THR A 124 -2.51 8.64 -21.16
CA THR A 124 -2.97 9.25 -19.91
C THR A 124 -3.67 8.23 -19.02
N LEU A 125 -4.62 7.46 -19.57
CA LEU A 125 -5.33 6.40 -18.85
C LEU A 125 -4.41 5.21 -18.55
N GLY A 126 -3.48 4.89 -19.45
CA GLY A 126 -2.49 3.85 -19.22
C GLY A 126 -1.56 4.17 -18.05
N ALA A 127 -1.07 5.41 -17.96
CA ALA A 127 -0.25 5.85 -16.84
C ALA A 127 -1.04 5.86 -15.52
N PHE A 128 -2.34 6.18 -15.56
CA PHE A 128 -3.20 6.03 -14.39
C PHE A 128 -3.35 4.56 -13.99
N ALA A 129 -3.58 3.66 -14.95
CA ALA A 129 -3.72 2.24 -14.67
C ALA A 129 -2.44 1.61 -14.11
N ASP A 130 -1.27 2.02 -14.62
CA ASP A 130 0.03 1.64 -14.06
C ASP A 130 0.17 2.09 -12.59
N LEU A 131 -0.25 3.33 -12.27
CA LEU A 131 -0.27 3.84 -10.89
C LEU A 131 -1.20 3.01 -9.98
N ILE A 132 -2.39 2.63 -10.44
CA ILE A 132 -3.33 1.80 -9.65
C ILE A 132 -2.74 0.42 -9.37
N ILE A 133 -2.01 -0.17 -10.32
CA ILE A 133 -1.34 -1.45 -10.12
C ILE A 133 -0.22 -1.32 -9.08
N ALA A 134 0.57 -0.24 -9.13
CA ALA A 134 1.59 0.02 -8.12
C ALA A 134 1.00 0.20 -6.72
N LEU A 135 -0.09 0.97 -6.61
CA LEU A 135 -0.85 1.13 -5.35
C LEU A 135 -1.40 -0.22 -4.83
N ARG A 136 -1.83 -1.10 -5.73
CA ARG A 136 -2.33 -2.44 -5.38
C ARG A 136 -1.22 -3.31 -4.80
N LYS A 137 0.00 -3.27 -5.37
CA LYS A 137 1.18 -3.95 -4.80
C LYS A 137 1.46 -3.41 -3.39
N ASP A 138 1.51 -2.09 -3.27
CA ASP A 138 1.73 -1.39 -2.01
C ASP A 138 0.69 -1.69 -0.91
N ALA A 139 -0.52 -2.14 -1.28
CA ALA A 139 -1.57 -2.60 -0.38
C ALA A 139 -1.44 -4.08 0.03
N GLY A 140 -0.37 -4.77 -0.38
CA GLY A 140 -0.05 -6.16 -0.01
C GLY A 140 -0.28 -7.20 -1.12
N TYR A 141 -0.53 -6.78 -2.36
CA TYR A 141 -0.75 -7.69 -3.50
C TYR A 141 0.48 -7.77 -4.42
N ASP A 142 1.66 -8.04 -3.86
CA ASP A 142 2.95 -8.06 -4.59
C ASP A 142 2.99 -9.06 -5.76
N GLY A 143 2.18 -10.13 -5.69
CA GLY A 143 2.07 -11.17 -6.71
C GLY A 143 1.02 -10.91 -7.81
N THR A 144 0.53 -9.68 -7.96
CA THR A 144 -0.50 -9.38 -8.96
C THR A 144 0.00 -9.65 -10.39
N LYS A 145 -0.80 -10.39 -11.17
CA LYS A 145 -0.59 -10.61 -12.61
C LYS A 145 -1.43 -9.67 -13.47
N LEU A 146 -2.17 -8.76 -12.83
CA LEU A 146 -2.97 -7.75 -13.53
C LEU A 146 -2.05 -6.73 -14.20
N HIS A 147 -2.41 -6.38 -15.42
CA HIS A 147 -1.78 -5.38 -16.24
C HIS A 147 -2.73 -4.22 -16.49
N LYS A 148 -2.20 -3.10 -16.97
CA LYS A 148 -2.98 -1.88 -17.20
C LYS A 148 -4.20 -2.13 -18.09
N ASP A 149 -4.08 -3.00 -19.09
CA ASP A 149 -5.16 -3.30 -20.02
C ASP A 149 -6.35 -3.96 -19.29
N ASP A 150 -6.11 -4.83 -18.31
CA ASP A 150 -7.17 -5.46 -17.50
C ASP A 150 -8.00 -4.40 -16.75
N LEU A 151 -7.33 -3.41 -16.16
CA LEU A 151 -8.03 -2.31 -15.47
C LEU A 151 -8.77 -1.42 -16.47
N LEU A 152 -8.16 -1.13 -17.62
CA LEU A 152 -8.79 -0.29 -18.64
C LEU A 152 -10.03 -0.97 -19.24
N GLU A 153 -10.04 -2.28 -19.43
CA GLU A 153 -11.22 -3.04 -19.84
C GLU A 153 -12.36 -2.94 -18.82
N MET A 154 -12.05 -2.87 -17.52
CA MET A 154 -13.07 -2.64 -16.48
C MET A 154 -13.60 -1.20 -16.47
N MET A 155 -12.77 -0.21 -16.83
CA MET A 155 -13.12 1.21 -16.76
C MET A 155 -13.79 1.77 -18.02
N LEU A 156 -13.55 1.14 -19.17
CA LEU A 156 -14.01 1.58 -20.48
C LEU A 156 -15.17 0.73 -20.98
N LYS A 157 -15.96 1.25 -21.93
CA LYS A 157 -17.00 0.44 -22.56
C LYS A 157 -16.35 -0.60 -23.49
N PRO A 158 -17.04 -1.73 -23.77
CA PRO A 158 -16.54 -2.72 -24.72
C PRO A 158 -16.14 -2.08 -26.06
N GLY A 159 -14.91 -2.34 -26.50
CA GLY A 159 -14.36 -1.83 -27.77
C GLY A 159 -13.78 -0.40 -27.72
N GLU A 160 -13.90 0.34 -26.61
CA GLU A 160 -13.25 1.67 -26.47
C GLU A 160 -11.73 1.57 -26.27
N LEU A 161 -11.26 0.53 -25.58
CA LEU A 161 -9.82 0.30 -25.38
C LEU A 161 -9.09 0.14 -26.71
N GLU A 162 -9.65 -0.64 -27.64
CA GLU A 162 -9.03 -0.88 -28.93
C GLU A 162 -9.01 0.37 -29.82
N LYS A 163 -10.02 1.23 -29.71
CA LYS A 163 -10.00 2.57 -30.35
C LYS A 163 -8.87 3.43 -29.78
N CYS A 164 -8.72 3.47 -28.46
CA CYS A 164 -7.65 4.21 -27.80
C CYS A 164 -6.26 3.70 -28.21
N LYS A 165 -6.08 2.38 -28.31
CA LYS A 165 -4.84 1.76 -28.80
C LYS A 165 -4.56 2.11 -30.26
N LEU A 166 -5.58 2.11 -31.11
CA LEU A 166 -5.46 2.46 -32.53
C LEU A 166 -5.06 3.94 -32.71
N ASP A 167 -5.74 4.85 -32.02
CA ASP A 167 -5.43 6.29 -32.05
C ASP A 167 -3.99 6.57 -31.59
N HIS A 168 -3.54 5.86 -30.57
CA HIS A 168 -2.16 5.95 -30.09
C HIS A 168 -1.14 5.50 -31.14
N LYS A 169 -1.41 4.37 -31.83
CA LYS A 169 -0.53 3.87 -32.90
C LYS A 169 -0.46 4.84 -34.07
N LEU A 170 -1.60 5.40 -34.49
CA LEU A 170 -1.66 6.36 -35.60
C LEU A 170 -0.89 7.65 -35.29
N LYS A 171 -1.03 8.19 -34.07
CA LYS A 171 -0.28 9.39 -33.65
C LYS A 171 1.23 9.17 -33.50
N LYS A 172 1.69 7.94 -33.25
CA LYS A 172 3.13 7.63 -33.21
C LYS A 172 3.75 7.36 -34.58
N ALA A 173 2.93 7.05 -35.57
CA ALA A 173 3.36 6.81 -36.94
C ALA A 173 3.39 8.08 -37.80
N ALA A 174 2.74 9.15 -37.34
CA ALA A 174 2.76 10.49 -37.92
C ALA A 174 3.87 11.34 -37.29
#